data_AF-A0A969M423-F1
#
_entry.id   AF-A0A969M423-F1
#
_cell.length_a   1.000
_cell.length_b   1.000
_cell.length_c   1.000
_cell.angle_alpha   90.00
_cell.angle_beta   90.00
_cell.angle_gamma   90.00
#
_symmetry.space_group_name_H-M   'P 1'
#
loop_
_entity.id
_entity.type
_entity.pdbx_description
1 polymer ?
#
loop_
_entity_poly.entity_id
_entity_poly.type
_entity_poly.pdbx_seq_one_letter_code
_entity_poly.pdbx_strand_id
1 'polypeptide(L)'
;MDQAVTLAGGFQWNVAKISRGAVSLLLYEDFDVVAFPALLASFKVDLRSGKTSETDYSRRPNPPILHRKELLLPEDDPRRPRFAALTRTAEEHGLFAEPSRIGTRRQWLDLLSLKGLRIEGQALVPQGAESVAVARHKTAITRRDLSQPMQLAIAHGVLPSGNTVFDYGCGLGDDVAALSAAGFEAFGWDPHHMPEGPRRPADLVNLGFVLNVVEDRHERTETLRAAWSFARRAMVVAVMVMGKGDLANLRPYRDGHLTSRGTFQKYFGQQELRDFIQDALGEAPLALGSGVFAVFRDKDLEQEVLFRRRSRVISRPIGMRPPERERPRTRTPQIDLPERIRPELEILWAAMLRQGRPLDTEEFPGTLRERLKAARISSGRATNLCLSDLFDQEELAVSAAGRREDLLVRFAMLMFPGAPRYATLARSLQRDVKTFFGSHAAALEEARRLMFSAGKPDSMREGVDAAISAGLGAMRDEETFRFAVPVLDRLPPVVRLRVLCGGLLRGGVEGADFVDMKVAAPRLTFIQCLDASSRLPVILEKTRIDLGRTSTNVDRPDGIALYLKGRYLPVDAPDREEQMEFDSKLLAAGIV
;
A
#
# COMPACT_ATOMS: atom_id res chain seq x y z
N MET A 1 18.11 -48.48 -26.40
CA MET A 1 17.85 -47.09 -26.79
C MET A 1 19.09 -46.51 -27.44
N ASP A 2 20.24 -46.60 -26.77
CA ASP A 2 21.53 -46.06 -27.25
C ASP A 2 21.90 -46.50 -28.67
N GLN A 3 21.79 -47.79 -28.98
CA GLN A 3 22.02 -48.30 -30.35
C GLN A 3 21.15 -47.61 -31.41
N ALA A 4 19.88 -47.33 -31.10
CA ALA A 4 18.97 -46.67 -32.04
C ALA A 4 19.30 -45.17 -32.19
N VAL A 5 19.74 -44.52 -31.12
CA VAL A 5 20.20 -43.12 -31.14
C VAL A 5 21.50 -42.98 -31.94
N THR A 6 22.44 -43.92 -31.77
CA THR A 6 23.68 -43.96 -32.55
C THR A 6 23.40 -44.16 -34.05
N LEU A 7 22.51 -45.10 -34.40
CA LEU A 7 22.15 -45.38 -35.78
C LEU A 7 21.35 -44.25 -36.44
N ALA A 8 20.72 -43.38 -35.66
CA ALA A 8 19.95 -42.24 -36.16
C ALA A 8 20.82 -41.05 -36.59
N GLY A 9 22.13 -41.06 -36.30
CA GLY A 9 23.12 -40.21 -36.97
C GLY A 9 22.85 -38.70 -36.93
N GLY A 10 22.13 -38.20 -35.91
CA GLY A 10 21.77 -36.78 -35.80
C GLY A 10 20.32 -36.44 -36.17
N PHE A 11 19.46 -37.42 -36.43
CA PHE A 11 18.01 -37.21 -36.57
C PHE A 11 17.44 -36.47 -35.36
N GLN A 12 16.67 -35.41 -35.59
CA GLN A 12 15.99 -34.68 -34.52
C GLN A 12 14.72 -35.42 -34.09
N TRP A 13 14.50 -35.57 -32.79
CA TRP A 13 13.31 -36.23 -32.24
C TRP A 13 12.94 -35.67 -30.87
N ASN A 14 11.67 -35.79 -30.50
CA ASN A 14 11.14 -35.40 -29.19
C ASN A 14 10.28 -36.49 -28.51
N VAL A 15 9.99 -37.59 -29.22
CA VAL A 15 9.29 -38.75 -28.66
C VAL A 15 9.98 -40.04 -29.09
N ALA A 16 10.18 -40.98 -28.16
CA ALA A 16 10.66 -42.32 -28.45
C ALA A 16 9.55 -43.36 -28.25
N LYS A 17 9.25 -44.14 -29.27
CA LYS A 17 8.33 -45.28 -29.21
C LYS A 17 9.13 -46.58 -29.19
N ILE A 18 9.02 -47.31 -28.09
CA ILE A 18 9.68 -48.61 -27.92
C ILE A 18 8.65 -49.71 -28.17
N SER A 19 8.98 -50.64 -29.06
CA SER A 19 8.17 -51.81 -29.38
C SER A 19 9.02 -53.06 -29.33
N ARG A 20 8.39 -54.25 -29.32
CA ARG A 20 9.12 -55.52 -29.26
C ARG A 20 9.98 -55.71 -30.50
N GLY A 21 11.29 -55.46 -30.37
CA GLY A 21 12.28 -55.64 -31.43
C GLY A 21 12.53 -54.42 -32.33
N ALA A 22 11.89 -53.26 -32.08
CA ALA A 22 12.14 -52.05 -32.85
C ALA A 22 11.98 -50.78 -31.99
N VAL A 23 12.77 -49.76 -32.30
CA VAL A 23 12.68 -48.42 -31.71
C VAL A 23 12.32 -47.43 -32.81
N SER A 24 11.36 -46.55 -32.55
CA SER A 24 11.03 -45.45 -33.45
C SER A 24 11.25 -44.12 -32.75
N LEU A 25 12.14 -43.31 -33.29
CA LEU A 25 12.35 -41.91 -32.90
C LEU A 25 11.39 -41.06 -33.73
N LEU A 26 10.54 -40.29 -33.06
CA LEU A 26 9.47 -39.52 -33.65
C LEU A 26 9.72 -38.03 -33.40
N LEU A 27 9.59 -37.24 -34.45
CA LEU A 27 9.62 -35.79 -34.38
C LEU A 27 8.22 -35.25 -34.56
N TYR A 28 7.64 -34.72 -33.48
CA TYR A 28 6.38 -34.00 -33.51
C TYR A 28 6.59 -32.48 -33.55
N GLU A 29 5.58 -31.75 -33.99
CA GLU A 29 5.49 -30.31 -33.78
C GLU A 29 5.65 -29.93 -32.30
N ASP A 30 6.07 -28.69 -32.06
CA ASP A 30 6.35 -28.17 -30.72
C ASP A 30 5.13 -28.30 -29.78
N PHE A 31 5.31 -29.00 -28.67
CA PHE A 31 4.26 -29.26 -27.68
C PHE A 31 3.76 -27.99 -26.98
N ASP A 32 4.58 -26.95 -26.91
CA ASP A 32 4.25 -25.68 -26.27
C ASP A 32 3.47 -24.75 -27.21
N VAL A 33 3.59 -24.94 -28.53
CA VAL A 33 2.89 -24.15 -29.55
C VAL A 33 1.58 -24.83 -30.01
N VAL A 34 1.60 -26.14 -30.21
CA VAL A 34 0.49 -26.87 -30.85
C VAL A 34 -0.27 -27.76 -29.84
N ALA A 35 -1.60 -27.59 -29.79
CA ALA A 35 -2.50 -28.39 -28.94
C ALA A 35 -2.42 -29.89 -29.24
N PHE A 36 -2.54 -30.26 -30.52
CA PHE A 36 -2.52 -31.63 -31.03
C PHE A 36 -1.43 -31.76 -32.10
N PRO A 37 -0.16 -31.97 -31.69
CA PRO A 37 0.98 -31.83 -32.57
C PRO A 37 0.99 -32.93 -33.63
N ALA A 38 1.24 -32.55 -34.88
CA ALA A 38 1.41 -33.48 -35.98
C ALA A 38 2.80 -34.12 -35.98
N LEU A 39 2.86 -35.37 -36.44
CA LEU A 39 4.11 -36.05 -36.72
C LEU A 39 4.76 -35.41 -37.95
N LEU A 40 5.99 -34.91 -37.81
CA LEU A 40 6.79 -34.28 -38.85
C LEU A 40 7.73 -35.30 -39.52
N ALA A 41 8.38 -36.16 -38.73
CA ALA A 41 9.26 -37.19 -39.24
C ALA A 41 9.33 -38.39 -38.29
N SER A 42 9.66 -39.57 -38.83
CA SER A 42 9.93 -40.76 -38.03
C SER A 42 11.17 -41.49 -38.52
N PHE A 43 12.02 -41.89 -37.59
CA PHE A 43 13.18 -42.75 -37.84
C PHE A 43 13.01 -44.06 -37.07
N LYS A 44 12.84 -45.17 -37.78
CA LYS A 44 12.63 -46.50 -37.19
C LYS A 44 13.87 -47.35 -37.36
N VAL A 45 14.28 -48.02 -36.28
CA VAL A 45 15.39 -48.97 -36.22
C VAL A 45 14.84 -50.34 -35.83
N ASP A 46 15.02 -51.32 -36.70
CA ASP A 46 14.81 -52.72 -36.36
C ASP A 46 16.03 -53.24 -35.59
N LEU A 47 15.84 -53.60 -34.32
CA LEU A 47 16.94 -53.98 -33.43
C LEU A 47 17.53 -55.36 -33.74
N ARG A 48 16.85 -56.19 -34.54
CA ARG A 48 17.32 -57.54 -34.89
C ARG A 48 18.16 -57.54 -36.15
N SER A 49 17.72 -56.78 -37.16
CA SER A 49 18.36 -56.72 -38.47
C SER A 49 19.26 -55.49 -38.67
N GLY A 50 19.18 -54.50 -37.77
CA GLY A 50 19.91 -53.23 -37.88
C GLY A 50 19.38 -52.32 -39.00
N LYS A 51 18.32 -52.72 -39.71
CA LYS A 51 17.73 -51.92 -40.79
C LYS A 51 17.10 -50.65 -40.22
N THR A 52 17.41 -49.53 -40.86
CA THR A 52 16.83 -48.23 -40.56
C THR A 52 15.85 -47.83 -41.66
N SER A 53 14.79 -47.11 -41.28
CA SER A 53 13.86 -46.50 -42.22
C SER A 53 13.44 -45.13 -41.72
N GLU A 54 13.58 -44.13 -42.57
CA GLU A 54 13.14 -42.76 -42.31
C GLU A 54 11.86 -42.47 -43.11
N THR A 55 10.96 -41.69 -42.54
CA THR A 55 9.74 -41.25 -43.21
C THR A 55 9.46 -39.79 -42.86
N ASP A 56 9.38 -38.95 -43.88
CA ASP A 56 9.02 -37.53 -43.76
C ASP A 56 7.51 -37.36 -43.94
N TYR A 57 6.87 -36.74 -42.94
CA TYR A 57 5.46 -36.43 -42.90
C TYR A 57 5.19 -34.92 -43.02
N SER A 58 6.22 -34.07 -43.01
CA SER A 58 6.11 -32.60 -42.97
C SER A 58 5.33 -32.02 -44.15
N ARG A 59 5.42 -32.66 -45.33
CA ARG A 59 4.72 -32.24 -46.56
C ARG A 59 3.38 -32.95 -46.75
N ARG A 60 2.98 -33.85 -45.84
CA ARG A 60 1.75 -34.61 -45.98
C ARG A 60 0.55 -33.71 -45.63
N PRO A 61 -0.49 -33.62 -46.47
CA PRO A 61 -1.65 -32.77 -46.19
C PRO A 61 -2.49 -33.25 -45.00
N ASN A 62 -2.40 -34.54 -44.65
CA ASN A 62 -3.11 -35.14 -43.53
C ASN A 62 -2.17 -36.02 -42.68
N PRO A 63 -1.29 -35.41 -41.86
CA PRO A 63 -0.35 -36.15 -41.04
C PRO A 63 -1.04 -36.79 -39.82
N PRO A 64 -0.47 -37.86 -39.24
CA PRO A 64 -0.88 -38.36 -37.93
C PRO A 64 -0.67 -37.31 -36.83
N ILE A 65 -1.52 -37.30 -35.80
CA ILE A 65 -1.43 -36.37 -34.67
C ILE A 65 -1.31 -37.09 -33.33
N LEU A 66 -0.75 -36.40 -32.34
CA LEU A 66 -0.71 -36.85 -30.95
C LEU A 66 -1.83 -36.19 -30.15
N HIS A 67 -2.53 -36.99 -29.34
CA HIS A 67 -3.68 -36.54 -28.56
C HIS A 67 -3.34 -36.26 -27.09
N ARG A 68 -2.73 -37.24 -26.42
CA ARG A 68 -2.47 -37.21 -24.98
C ARG A 68 -0.98 -37.01 -24.70
N LYS A 69 -0.51 -35.78 -24.88
CA LYS A 69 0.90 -35.43 -24.69
C LYS A 69 1.32 -35.35 -23.22
N GLU A 70 0.37 -35.13 -22.30
CA GLU A 70 0.60 -35.14 -20.85
C GLU A 70 1.14 -36.50 -20.34
N LEU A 71 0.82 -37.60 -21.04
CA LEU A 71 1.28 -38.94 -20.69
C LEU A 71 2.73 -39.22 -21.09
N LEU A 72 3.30 -38.40 -21.96
CA LEU A 72 4.70 -38.52 -22.41
C LEU A 72 5.66 -37.70 -21.54
N LEU A 73 5.14 -36.94 -20.59
CA LEU A 73 5.93 -36.08 -19.72
C LEU A 73 6.12 -36.72 -18.34
N PRO A 74 7.26 -36.44 -17.66
CA PRO A 74 7.44 -36.77 -16.25
C PRO A 74 6.28 -36.28 -15.36
N GLU A 75 6.05 -36.94 -14.22
CA GLU A 75 4.97 -36.57 -13.29
C GLU A 75 5.14 -35.17 -12.71
N ASP A 76 6.38 -34.73 -12.59
CA ASP A 76 6.79 -33.41 -12.15
C ASP A 76 7.02 -32.41 -13.30
N ASP A 77 6.59 -32.70 -14.54
CA ASP A 77 6.70 -31.72 -15.63
C ASP A 77 5.68 -30.58 -15.45
N PRO A 78 6.09 -29.29 -15.58
CA PRO A 78 5.21 -28.14 -15.39
C PRO A 78 4.13 -27.95 -16.44
N ARG A 79 4.30 -28.54 -17.63
CA ARG A 79 3.32 -28.46 -18.72
C ARG A 79 2.19 -29.47 -18.56
N ARG A 80 2.41 -30.50 -17.73
CA ARG A 80 1.49 -31.64 -17.56
C ARG A 80 0.08 -31.23 -17.11
N PRO A 81 -0.14 -30.31 -16.15
CA PRO A 81 -1.48 -29.87 -15.77
C PRO A 81 -2.26 -29.22 -16.92
N ARG A 82 -1.61 -28.34 -17.69
CA ARG A 82 -2.20 -27.67 -18.86
C ARG A 82 -2.60 -28.68 -19.94
N PHE A 83 -1.75 -29.66 -20.20
CA PHE A 83 -2.01 -30.70 -21.22
C PHE A 83 -3.09 -31.69 -20.76
N ALA A 84 -3.09 -32.07 -19.49
CA ALA A 84 -4.14 -32.90 -18.90
C ALA A 84 -5.51 -32.20 -18.93
N ALA A 85 -5.54 -30.88 -18.71
CA ALA A 85 -6.76 -30.09 -18.84
C ALA A 85 -7.33 -30.13 -20.27
N LEU A 86 -6.49 -29.94 -21.29
CA LEU A 86 -6.88 -30.08 -22.69
C LEU A 86 -7.47 -31.47 -22.99
N THR A 87 -6.82 -32.53 -22.49
CA THR A 87 -7.32 -33.91 -22.62
C THR A 87 -8.67 -34.09 -21.93
N ARG A 88 -8.84 -33.57 -20.71
CA ARG A 88 -10.10 -33.67 -19.95
C ARG A 88 -11.25 -32.93 -20.66
N THR A 89 -10.99 -31.73 -21.18
CA THR A 89 -11.97 -31.00 -22.01
C THR A 89 -12.36 -31.81 -23.24
N ALA A 90 -11.40 -32.47 -23.90
CA ALA A 90 -11.68 -33.33 -25.05
C ALA A 90 -12.50 -34.58 -24.68
N GLU A 91 -12.24 -35.18 -23.52
CA GLU A 91 -13.01 -36.31 -22.97
C GLU A 91 -14.46 -35.92 -22.70
N GLU A 92 -14.70 -34.78 -22.06
CA GLU A 92 -16.04 -34.29 -21.72
C GLU A 92 -16.90 -33.99 -22.95
N HIS A 93 -16.28 -33.54 -24.05
CA HIS A 93 -16.97 -33.36 -25.34
C HIS A 93 -17.11 -34.67 -26.14
N GLY A 94 -16.64 -35.80 -25.59
CA GLY A 94 -16.73 -37.12 -26.20
C GLY A 94 -15.81 -37.31 -27.41
N LEU A 95 -14.73 -36.52 -27.53
CA LEU A 95 -13.84 -36.56 -28.70
C LEU A 95 -13.03 -37.87 -28.80
N PHE A 96 -12.91 -38.62 -27.70
CA PHE A 96 -12.21 -39.91 -27.66
C PHE A 96 -13.15 -41.12 -27.71
N ALA A 97 -14.43 -40.94 -28.01
CA ALA A 97 -15.40 -42.04 -28.06
C ALA A 97 -15.08 -43.08 -29.16
N GLU A 98 -14.50 -42.66 -30.28
CA GLU A 98 -14.12 -43.53 -31.42
C GLU A 98 -12.62 -43.40 -31.75
N PRO A 99 -11.70 -44.06 -31.01
CA PRO A 99 -10.25 -43.87 -31.16
C PRO A 99 -9.68 -44.21 -32.55
N SER A 100 -10.37 -45.05 -33.33
CA SER A 100 -9.94 -45.42 -34.69
C SER A 100 -10.11 -44.30 -35.71
N ARG A 101 -10.89 -43.26 -35.40
CA ARG A 101 -11.26 -42.19 -36.34
C ARG A 101 -10.59 -40.85 -36.08
N ILE A 102 -9.71 -40.76 -35.09
CA ILE A 102 -9.09 -39.50 -34.66
C ILE A 102 -7.61 -39.39 -35.02
N GLY A 103 -7.02 -40.44 -35.61
CA GLY A 103 -5.57 -40.56 -35.77
C GLY A 103 -4.90 -39.53 -36.69
N THR A 104 -5.64 -38.79 -37.51
CA THR A 104 -5.08 -37.84 -38.49
C THR A 104 -5.65 -36.43 -38.35
N ARG A 105 -4.85 -35.42 -38.71
CA ARG A 105 -5.18 -34.00 -38.53
C ARG A 105 -6.55 -33.62 -39.13
N ARG A 106 -6.84 -34.05 -40.36
CA ARG A 106 -8.11 -33.75 -41.04
C ARG A 106 -9.30 -34.35 -40.29
N GLN A 107 -9.23 -35.63 -39.94
CA GLN A 107 -10.32 -36.30 -39.23
C GLN A 107 -10.57 -35.65 -37.86
N TRP A 108 -9.51 -35.23 -37.17
CA TRP A 108 -9.60 -34.52 -35.92
C TRP A 108 -10.29 -33.15 -36.07
N LEU A 109 -9.87 -32.35 -37.06
CA LEU A 109 -10.49 -31.06 -37.34
C LEU A 109 -11.96 -31.18 -37.76
N ASP A 110 -12.30 -32.20 -38.55
CA ASP A 110 -13.68 -32.49 -38.97
C ASP A 110 -14.55 -32.87 -37.76
N LEU A 111 -14.02 -33.70 -36.84
CA LEU A 111 -14.72 -34.07 -35.60
C LEU A 111 -14.92 -32.87 -34.67
N LEU A 112 -13.91 -32.01 -34.53
CA LEU A 112 -14.03 -30.78 -33.75
C LEU A 112 -15.12 -29.87 -34.31
N SER A 113 -15.12 -29.65 -35.63
CA SER A 113 -16.15 -28.86 -36.33
C SER A 113 -17.55 -29.46 -36.12
N LEU A 114 -17.69 -30.78 -36.23
CA LEU A 114 -18.96 -31.49 -35.98
C LEU A 114 -19.47 -31.29 -34.54
N LYS A 115 -18.55 -31.16 -33.57
CA LYS A 115 -18.87 -30.89 -32.16
C LYS A 115 -18.99 -29.40 -31.86
N GLY A 116 -18.90 -28.51 -32.86
CA GLY A 116 -18.98 -27.06 -32.70
C GLY A 116 -17.77 -26.47 -31.97
N LEU A 117 -16.61 -27.10 -32.09
CA LEU A 117 -15.36 -26.70 -31.43
C LEU A 117 -14.30 -26.29 -32.45
N ARG A 118 -13.36 -25.44 -32.02
CA ARG A 118 -12.12 -25.12 -32.75
C ARG A 118 -10.93 -25.11 -31.79
N ILE A 119 -9.73 -25.21 -32.35
CA ILE A 119 -8.48 -25.06 -31.61
C ILE A 119 -8.06 -23.59 -31.64
N GLU A 120 -7.69 -23.05 -30.48
CA GLU A 120 -7.10 -21.72 -30.36
C GLU A 120 -5.88 -21.79 -29.43
N GLY A 121 -4.69 -21.68 -30.02
CA GLY A 121 -3.43 -21.93 -29.30
C GLY A 121 -3.41 -23.34 -28.71
N GLN A 122 -3.47 -23.42 -27.38
CA GLN A 122 -3.45 -24.65 -26.58
C GLN A 122 -4.83 -25.03 -25.98
N ALA A 123 -5.91 -24.38 -26.42
CA ALA A 123 -7.24 -24.58 -25.85
C ALA A 123 -8.26 -25.04 -26.91
N LEU A 124 -9.27 -25.79 -26.46
CA LEU A 124 -10.50 -26.06 -27.22
C LEU A 124 -11.53 -24.99 -26.85
N VAL A 125 -12.09 -24.32 -27.85
CA VAL A 125 -13.10 -23.27 -27.67
C VAL A 125 -14.31 -23.50 -28.56
N PRO A 126 -15.52 -23.11 -28.13
CA PRO A 126 -16.70 -23.13 -28.98
C PRO A 126 -16.52 -22.28 -30.23
N GLN A 127 -17.10 -22.74 -31.34
CA GLN A 127 -17.11 -22.02 -32.61
C GLN A 127 -17.95 -20.73 -32.45
N GLY A 128 -17.31 -19.57 -32.62
CA GLY A 128 -17.93 -18.23 -32.40
C GLY A 128 -17.52 -17.52 -31.11
N ALA A 129 -16.74 -18.14 -30.22
CA ALA A 129 -16.22 -17.46 -29.03
C ALA A 129 -15.10 -16.45 -29.36
N GLU A 130 -15.16 -15.25 -28.75
CA GLU A 130 -14.11 -14.23 -28.88
C GLU A 130 -12.78 -14.69 -28.25
N SER A 131 -11.71 -14.50 -29.00
CA SER A 131 -10.32 -14.77 -28.59
C SER A 131 -9.79 -13.64 -27.72
N VAL A 132 -9.31 -13.93 -26.51
CA VAL A 132 -8.62 -12.96 -25.65
C VAL A 132 -7.33 -13.57 -25.11
N ALA A 133 -6.19 -12.96 -25.43
CA ALA A 133 -4.89 -13.36 -24.88
C ALA A 133 -4.74 -12.88 -23.42
N VAL A 134 -4.56 -13.82 -22.48
CA VAL A 134 -4.45 -13.54 -21.04
C VAL A 134 -2.99 -13.49 -20.60
N ALA A 135 -2.55 -12.34 -20.06
CA ALA A 135 -1.17 -12.16 -19.59
C ALA A 135 -0.99 -12.59 -18.12
N ARG A 136 -1.06 -13.90 -17.83
CA ARG A 136 -1.01 -14.47 -16.46
C ARG A 136 0.18 -13.97 -15.62
N HIS A 137 1.36 -13.86 -16.22
CA HIS A 137 2.63 -13.49 -15.56
C HIS A 137 2.65 -12.07 -14.96
N LYS A 138 1.73 -11.19 -15.35
CA LYS A 138 1.66 -9.79 -14.87
C LYS A 138 0.94 -9.63 -13.53
N THR A 139 0.50 -10.73 -12.93
CA THR A 139 -0.26 -10.75 -11.66
C THR A 139 0.61 -10.91 -10.42
N ALA A 140 1.86 -11.36 -10.58
CA ALA A 140 2.83 -11.44 -9.49
C ALA A 140 3.16 -10.03 -8.96
N ILE A 141 3.05 -9.84 -7.65
CA ILE A 141 3.35 -8.58 -6.96
C ILE A 141 4.41 -8.82 -5.89
N THR A 142 5.30 -7.84 -5.68
CA THR A 142 6.26 -7.86 -4.57
C THR A 142 5.57 -7.53 -3.25
N ARG A 143 5.86 -8.29 -2.20
CA ARG A 143 5.35 -8.06 -0.84
C ARG A 143 6.51 -7.93 0.15
N ARG A 144 6.30 -7.12 1.20
CA ARG A 144 7.30 -6.85 2.24
C ARG A 144 7.21 -7.81 3.44
N ASP A 145 6.05 -8.45 3.61
CA ASP A 145 5.74 -9.36 4.71
C ASP A 145 5.32 -10.73 4.15
N LEU A 146 5.47 -11.76 5.00
CA LEU A 146 4.98 -13.11 4.72
C LEU A 146 3.51 -13.08 4.29
N SER A 147 3.12 -13.85 3.28
CA SER A 147 1.76 -13.82 2.78
C SER A 147 0.74 -14.25 3.83
N GLN A 148 -0.47 -13.68 3.75
CA GLN A 148 -1.59 -14.03 4.63
C GLN A 148 -1.79 -15.56 4.82
N PRO A 149 -1.74 -16.41 3.76
CA PRO A 149 -1.89 -17.85 3.96
C PRO A 149 -0.77 -18.46 4.80
N MET A 150 0.48 -18.02 4.64
CA MET A 150 1.59 -18.51 5.44
C MET A 150 1.57 -17.99 6.87
N GLN A 151 1.14 -16.74 7.09
CA GLN A 151 0.89 -16.23 8.45
C GLN A 151 -0.18 -17.07 9.18
N LEU A 152 -1.29 -17.39 8.50
CA LEU A 152 -2.36 -18.21 9.07
C LEU A 152 -1.93 -19.65 9.31
N ALA A 153 -1.11 -20.22 8.42
CA ALA A 153 -0.56 -21.57 8.58
C ALA A 153 0.30 -21.67 9.84
N ILE A 154 1.16 -20.68 10.09
CA ILE A 154 1.99 -20.61 11.30
C ILE A 154 1.11 -20.38 12.54
N ALA A 155 0.20 -19.39 12.49
CA ALA A 155 -0.65 -19.03 13.63
C ALA A 155 -1.56 -20.18 14.08
N HIS A 156 -2.03 -21.01 13.15
CA HIS A 156 -2.84 -22.19 13.46
C HIS A 156 -2.03 -23.47 13.68
N GLY A 157 -0.70 -23.42 13.57
CA GLY A 157 0.16 -24.58 13.78
C GLY A 157 0.14 -25.61 12.65
N VAL A 158 -0.36 -25.24 11.47
CA VAL A 158 -0.30 -26.06 10.25
C VAL A 158 1.15 -26.19 9.76
N LEU A 159 1.97 -25.17 10.04
CA LEU A 159 3.41 -25.17 9.81
C LEU A 159 4.20 -25.16 11.14
N PRO A 160 4.46 -26.33 11.74
CA PRO A 160 5.40 -26.47 12.85
C PRO A 160 6.82 -26.07 12.45
N SER A 161 7.59 -25.53 13.40
CA SER A 161 9.03 -25.22 13.22
C SER A 161 9.82 -26.46 12.79
N GLY A 162 10.73 -26.29 11.84
CA GLY A 162 11.60 -27.37 11.32
C GLY A 162 11.02 -28.18 10.16
N ASN A 163 9.76 -27.94 9.76
CA ASN A 163 9.18 -28.57 8.57
C ASN A 163 9.68 -27.92 7.27
N THR A 164 9.68 -28.72 6.20
CA THR A 164 9.98 -28.27 4.84
C THR A 164 8.76 -27.62 4.17
N VAL A 165 8.96 -26.51 3.45
CA VAL A 165 7.88 -25.78 2.76
C VAL A 165 8.18 -25.65 1.27
N PHE A 166 7.21 -26.02 0.44
CA PHE A 166 7.24 -25.78 -0.99
C PHE A 166 6.18 -24.76 -1.41
N ASP A 167 6.61 -23.63 -1.95
CA ASP A 167 5.72 -22.60 -2.49
C ASP A 167 5.48 -22.81 -4.00
N TYR A 168 4.31 -23.36 -4.33
CA TYR A 168 3.89 -23.70 -5.69
C TYR A 168 3.26 -22.46 -6.36
N GLY A 169 3.99 -21.88 -7.32
CA GLY A 169 3.65 -20.59 -7.92
C GLY A 169 4.15 -19.41 -7.08
N CYS A 170 5.41 -19.49 -6.62
CA CYS A 170 6.00 -18.51 -5.69
C CYS A 170 6.17 -17.09 -6.27
N GLY A 171 5.92 -16.89 -7.57
CA GLY A 171 6.21 -15.64 -8.27
C GLY A 171 7.68 -15.23 -8.06
N LEU A 172 7.89 -14.09 -7.42
CA LEU A 172 9.23 -13.52 -7.16
C LEU A 172 9.96 -14.16 -5.96
N GLY A 173 9.29 -15.07 -5.23
CA GLY A 173 9.88 -15.86 -4.15
C GLY A 173 9.97 -15.15 -2.79
N ASP A 174 9.09 -14.19 -2.52
CA ASP A 174 9.10 -13.42 -1.27
C ASP A 174 8.78 -14.29 -0.03
N ASP A 175 7.78 -15.18 -0.15
CA ASP A 175 7.40 -16.10 0.93
C ASP A 175 8.51 -17.12 1.23
N VAL A 176 9.15 -17.64 0.18
CA VAL A 176 10.30 -18.54 0.30
C VAL A 176 11.45 -17.86 1.05
N ALA A 177 11.78 -16.62 0.70
CA ALA A 177 12.83 -15.86 1.37
C ALA A 177 12.49 -15.58 2.84
N ALA A 178 11.25 -15.23 3.15
CA ALA A 178 10.79 -14.94 4.51
C ALA A 178 10.80 -16.19 5.40
N LEU A 179 10.33 -17.34 4.89
CA LEU A 179 10.34 -18.60 5.60
C LEU A 179 11.77 -19.12 5.84
N SER A 180 12.65 -19.00 4.85
CA SER A 180 14.07 -19.38 5.00
C SER A 180 14.78 -18.55 6.08
N ALA A 181 14.53 -17.23 6.14
CA ALA A 181 15.09 -16.40 7.22
C ALA A 181 14.50 -16.71 8.61
N ALA A 182 13.28 -17.24 8.66
CA ALA A 182 12.67 -17.73 9.91
C ALA A 182 13.14 -19.15 10.30
N GLY A 183 14.09 -19.74 9.57
CA GLY A 183 14.68 -21.04 9.89
C GLY A 183 13.91 -22.25 9.34
N PHE A 184 12.97 -22.06 8.42
CA PHE A 184 12.32 -23.15 7.70
C PHE A 184 13.13 -23.55 6.47
N GLU A 185 13.11 -24.83 6.09
CA GLU A 185 13.63 -25.27 4.81
C GLU A 185 12.58 -24.97 3.71
N ALA A 186 12.63 -23.76 3.15
CA ALA A 186 11.68 -23.31 2.13
C ALA A 186 12.30 -23.27 0.73
N PHE A 187 11.52 -23.67 -0.26
CA PHE A 187 11.85 -23.57 -1.68
C PHE A 187 10.59 -23.30 -2.51
N GLY A 188 10.74 -22.85 -3.76
CA GLY A 188 9.60 -22.48 -4.59
C GLY A 188 9.85 -22.68 -6.08
N TRP A 189 8.75 -22.68 -6.82
CA TRP A 189 8.74 -22.81 -8.28
C TRP A 189 7.68 -21.88 -8.87
N ASP A 190 7.97 -21.24 -10.00
CA ASP A 190 7.02 -20.44 -10.77
C ASP A 190 7.31 -20.59 -12.27
N PRO A 191 6.30 -20.84 -13.13
CA PRO A 191 6.52 -21.12 -14.54
C PRO A 191 7.17 -19.97 -15.33
N HIS A 192 7.15 -18.73 -14.81
CA HIS A 192 7.71 -17.56 -15.49
C HIS A 192 8.85 -16.92 -14.71
N HIS A 193 8.70 -16.74 -13.40
CA HIS A 193 9.64 -16.00 -12.56
C HIS A 193 10.74 -16.89 -11.96
N MET A 194 10.48 -18.19 -11.82
CA MET A 194 11.45 -19.15 -11.28
C MET A 194 11.27 -20.54 -11.93
N PRO A 195 11.43 -20.65 -13.26
CA PRO A 195 11.13 -21.87 -13.99
C PRO A 195 12.04 -23.05 -13.62
N GLU A 196 13.29 -22.74 -13.25
CA GLU A 196 14.31 -23.70 -12.78
C GLU A 196 14.22 -23.97 -11.27
N GLY A 197 13.18 -23.48 -10.58
CA GLY A 197 12.98 -23.72 -9.16
C GLY A 197 12.76 -25.20 -8.85
N PRO A 198 13.29 -25.72 -7.72
CA PRO A 198 13.21 -27.15 -7.41
C PRO A 198 11.76 -27.56 -7.13
N ARG A 199 11.31 -28.62 -7.82
CA ARG A 199 10.01 -29.25 -7.60
C ARG A 199 10.19 -30.61 -6.96
N ARG A 200 10.15 -30.64 -5.63
CA ARG A 200 10.30 -31.87 -4.85
C ARG A 200 9.26 -31.92 -3.73
N PRO A 201 8.94 -33.12 -3.20
CA PRO A 201 8.01 -33.23 -2.09
C PRO A 201 8.47 -32.46 -0.83
N ALA A 202 7.51 -31.82 -0.16
CA ALA A 202 7.69 -31.07 1.09
C ALA A 202 6.63 -31.43 2.12
N ASP A 203 6.88 -31.13 3.39
CA ASP A 203 5.93 -31.37 4.48
C ASP A 203 4.68 -30.51 4.31
N LEU A 204 4.87 -29.25 3.94
CA LEU A 204 3.80 -28.32 3.61
C LEU A 204 3.97 -27.78 2.19
N VAL A 205 2.88 -27.82 1.39
CA VAL A 205 2.81 -27.10 0.12
C VAL A 205 1.95 -25.85 0.29
N ASN A 206 2.42 -24.69 -0.18
CA ASN A 206 1.62 -23.47 -0.31
C ASN A 206 1.18 -23.31 -1.76
N LEU A 207 -0.13 -23.23 -2.00
CA LEU A 207 -0.72 -22.87 -3.29
C LEU A 207 -1.43 -21.51 -3.14
N GLY A 208 -0.61 -20.47 -3.04
CA GLY A 208 -1.06 -19.11 -2.76
C GLY A 208 -1.47 -18.36 -4.01
N PHE A 209 -2.76 -18.04 -4.17
CA PHE A 209 -3.32 -17.17 -5.22
C PHE A 209 -3.16 -17.66 -6.68
N VAL A 210 -2.59 -18.86 -6.89
CA VAL A 210 -2.38 -19.45 -8.24
C VAL A 210 -3.70 -19.75 -8.94
N LEU A 211 -4.67 -20.33 -8.22
CA LEU A 211 -5.97 -20.67 -8.79
C LEU A 211 -6.75 -19.43 -9.27
N ASN A 212 -6.44 -18.24 -8.76
CA ASN A 212 -7.11 -17.02 -9.19
C ASN A 212 -6.77 -16.60 -10.62
N VAL A 213 -5.62 -17.05 -11.16
CA VAL A 213 -5.08 -16.55 -12.45
C VAL A 213 -5.20 -17.57 -13.59
N VAL A 214 -5.79 -18.74 -13.32
CA VAL A 214 -5.99 -19.80 -14.30
C VAL A 214 -7.43 -19.77 -14.80
N GLU A 215 -7.61 -19.40 -16.08
CA GLU A 215 -8.91 -19.19 -16.72
C GLU A 215 -9.67 -20.48 -17.07
N ASP A 216 -8.98 -21.62 -17.09
CA ASP A 216 -9.59 -22.91 -17.36
C ASP A 216 -9.89 -23.66 -16.05
N ARG A 217 -11.11 -24.20 -15.93
CA ARG A 217 -11.53 -24.90 -14.72
C ARG A 217 -10.84 -26.26 -14.56
N HIS A 218 -10.61 -26.97 -15.66
CA HIS A 218 -9.89 -28.24 -15.63
C HIS A 218 -8.42 -28.00 -15.31
N GLU A 219 -7.80 -26.96 -15.88
CA GLU A 219 -6.43 -26.58 -15.56
C GLU A 219 -6.28 -26.20 -14.08
N ARG A 220 -7.25 -25.49 -13.49
CA ARG A 220 -7.25 -25.24 -12.03
C ARG A 220 -7.29 -26.54 -11.23
N THR A 221 -8.12 -27.50 -11.65
CA THR A 221 -8.25 -28.81 -10.98
C THR A 221 -6.94 -29.58 -11.06
N GLU A 222 -6.34 -29.67 -12.25
CA GLU A 222 -5.08 -30.36 -12.45
C GLU A 222 -3.90 -29.65 -11.76
N THR A 223 -3.90 -28.31 -11.72
CA THR A 223 -2.89 -27.53 -10.98
C THR A 223 -3.00 -27.79 -9.47
N LEU A 224 -4.22 -27.84 -8.94
CA LEU A 224 -4.45 -28.16 -7.53
C LEU A 224 -3.98 -29.58 -7.20
N ARG A 225 -4.26 -30.56 -8.06
CA ARG A 225 -3.79 -31.95 -7.90
C ARG A 225 -2.28 -32.07 -8.01
N ALA A 226 -1.66 -31.36 -8.95
CA ALA A 226 -0.21 -31.33 -9.11
C ALA A 226 0.49 -30.69 -7.89
N ALA A 227 -0.04 -29.59 -7.34
CA ALA A 227 0.48 -29.04 -6.10
C ALA A 227 0.32 -30.04 -4.93
N TRP A 228 -0.83 -30.71 -4.85
CA TRP A 228 -1.12 -31.70 -3.83
C TRP A 228 -0.21 -32.94 -3.89
N SER A 229 0.29 -33.34 -5.05
CA SER A 229 1.20 -34.49 -5.18
C SER A 229 2.56 -34.25 -4.52
N PHE A 230 2.94 -32.98 -4.30
CA PHE A 230 4.17 -32.63 -3.58
C PHE A 230 3.99 -32.53 -2.06
N ALA A 231 2.75 -32.51 -1.56
CA ALA A 231 2.49 -32.39 -0.12
C ALA A 231 2.63 -33.74 0.58
N ARG A 232 3.50 -33.82 1.60
CA ARG A 232 3.64 -35.00 2.47
C ARG A 232 2.65 -34.97 3.64
N ARG A 233 2.49 -33.82 4.30
CA ARG A 233 1.64 -33.68 5.51
C ARG A 233 0.42 -32.82 5.26
N ALA A 234 0.59 -31.62 4.69
CA ALA A 234 -0.52 -30.72 4.44
C ALA A 234 -0.27 -29.80 3.23
N MET A 235 -1.34 -29.15 2.77
CA MET A 235 -1.28 -28.09 1.76
C MET A 235 -2.19 -26.93 2.17
N VAL A 236 -1.71 -25.71 2.00
CA VAL A 236 -2.50 -24.49 2.18
C VAL A 236 -2.90 -23.94 0.82
N VAL A 237 -4.19 -23.73 0.62
CA VAL A 237 -4.77 -23.19 -0.60
C VAL A 237 -5.36 -21.82 -0.28
N ALA A 238 -4.92 -20.79 -1.01
CA ALA A 238 -5.36 -19.42 -0.80
C ALA A 238 -5.87 -18.79 -2.08
N VAL A 239 -7.01 -18.10 -2.00
CA VAL A 239 -7.57 -17.36 -3.14
C VAL A 239 -8.16 -16.02 -2.71
N MET A 240 -8.31 -15.11 -3.66
CA MET A 240 -9.12 -13.91 -3.48
C MET A 240 -10.63 -14.23 -3.46
N VAL A 241 -11.32 -13.67 -2.45
CA VAL A 241 -12.77 -13.83 -2.22
C VAL A 241 -13.54 -12.65 -2.81
N MET A 242 -14.78 -12.90 -3.27
CA MET A 242 -15.72 -11.85 -3.69
C MET A 242 -15.87 -10.74 -2.64
N GLY A 243 -15.81 -9.47 -3.06
CA GLY A 243 -16.03 -8.30 -2.19
C GLY A 243 -14.77 -7.59 -1.64
N LYS A 244 -13.56 -8.11 -1.88
CA LYS A 244 -12.29 -7.43 -1.52
C LYS A 244 -11.65 -6.59 -2.64
N GLY A 245 -12.29 -6.52 -3.81
CA GLY A 245 -11.81 -5.74 -4.97
C GLY A 245 -12.93 -4.94 -5.63
N ASP A 246 -12.57 -3.83 -6.28
CA ASP A 246 -13.50 -2.96 -7.00
C ASP A 246 -13.91 -3.63 -8.33
N LEU A 247 -15.12 -4.21 -8.36
CA LEU A 247 -15.64 -4.97 -9.50
C LEU A 247 -16.21 -4.07 -10.62
N ALA A 248 -16.33 -2.76 -10.39
CA ALA A 248 -17.05 -1.83 -11.28
C ALA A 248 -16.45 -1.71 -12.70
N ASN A 249 -15.17 -2.08 -12.89
CA ASN A 249 -14.42 -1.92 -14.14
C ASN A 249 -13.90 -3.25 -14.75
N LEU A 250 -14.45 -4.39 -14.32
CA LEU A 250 -13.99 -5.71 -14.77
C LEU A 250 -14.92 -6.29 -15.85
N ARG A 251 -14.36 -6.73 -16.98
CA ARG A 251 -15.13 -7.36 -18.06
C ARG A 251 -15.33 -8.85 -17.73
N PRO A 252 -16.58 -9.36 -17.64
CA PRO A 252 -16.81 -10.79 -17.44
C PRO A 252 -16.15 -11.63 -18.53
N TYR A 253 -15.47 -12.70 -18.13
CA TYR A 253 -14.83 -13.65 -19.05
C TYR A 253 -14.79 -15.04 -18.43
N ARG A 254 -15.42 -16.03 -19.10
CA ARG A 254 -15.63 -17.38 -18.55
C ARG A 254 -16.31 -17.29 -17.17
N ASP A 255 -15.75 -17.93 -16.15
CA ASP A 255 -16.25 -17.90 -14.77
C ASP A 255 -15.56 -16.84 -13.89
N GLY A 256 -14.76 -15.96 -14.49
CA GLY A 256 -14.06 -14.87 -13.82
C GLY A 256 -14.16 -13.57 -14.58
N HIS A 257 -13.13 -12.73 -14.45
CA HIS A 257 -13.11 -11.41 -15.08
C HIS A 257 -11.75 -11.08 -15.70
N LEU A 258 -11.76 -10.27 -16.75
CA LEU A 258 -10.58 -9.65 -17.34
C LEU A 258 -10.38 -8.25 -16.77
N THR A 259 -9.15 -7.95 -16.38
CA THR A 259 -8.72 -6.60 -15.97
C THR A 259 -8.39 -5.75 -17.19
N SER A 260 -8.36 -4.42 -17.02
CA SER A 260 -7.91 -3.48 -18.06
C SER A 260 -6.46 -3.70 -18.52
N ARG A 261 -5.66 -4.49 -17.79
CA ARG A 261 -4.29 -4.89 -18.14
C ARG A 261 -4.23 -6.21 -18.92
N GLY A 262 -5.37 -6.82 -19.26
CA GLY A 262 -5.45 -8.09 -19.98
C GLY A 262 -5.11 -9.31 -19.12
N THR A 263 -5.29 -9.24 -17.79
CA THR A 263 -5.10 -10.39 -16.89
C THR A 263 -6.43 -10.99 -16.48
N PHE A 264 -6.50 -12.31 -16.34
CA PHE A 264 -7.68 -13.02 -15.84
C PHE A 264 -7.65 -13.08 -14.31
N GLN A 265 -8.83 -12.94 -13.69
CA GLN A 265 -9.00 -13.08 -12.26
C GLN A 265 -10.33 -13.79 -11.92
N LYS A 266 -10.23 -14.99 -11.34
CA LYS A 266 -11.35 -15.66 -10.67
C LYS A 266 -11.44 -15.20 -9.22
N TYR A 267 -12.62 -14.76 -8.78
CA TYR A 267 -12.93 -14.58 -7.35
C TYR A 267 -13.80 -15.73 -6.89
N PHE A 268 -13.46 -16.34 -5.76
CA PHE A 268 -14.20 -17.48 -5.22
C PHE A 268 -15.13 -17.06 -4.09
N GLY A 269 -16.28 -17.72 -3.97
CA GLY A 269 -17.01 -17.78 -2.71
C GLY A 269 -16.31 -18.71 -1.71
N GLN A 270 -16.52 -18.49 -0.40
CA GLN A 270 -15.92 -19.35 0.63
C GLN A 270 -16.37 -20.81 0.51
N GLN A 271 -17.68 -21.03 0.29
CA GLN A 271 -18.25 -22.36 0.12
C GLN A 271 -17.86 -22.97 -1.24
N GLU A 272 -17.92 -22.19 -2.31
CA GLU A 272 -17.48 -22.60 -3.64
C GLU A 272 -16.04 -23.13 -3.63
N LEU A 273 -15.11 -22.44 -2.95
CA LEU A 273 -13.73 -22.89 -2.84
C LEU A 273 -13.61 -24.18 -2.02
N ARG A 274 -14.37 -24.31 -0.93
CA ARG A 274 -14.39 -25.50 -0.08
C ARG A 274 -14.79 -26.72 -0.91
N ASP A 275 -15.90 -26.62 -1.63
CA ASP A 275 -16.46 -27.70 -2.43
C ASP A 275 -15.52 -28.04 -3.60
N PHE A 276 -14.95 -27.02 -4.27
CA PHE A 276 -13.96 -27.22 -5.33
C PHE A 276 -12.71 -27.98 -4.86
N ILE A 277 -12.16 -27.65 -3.68
CA ILE A 277 -11.00 -28.36 -3.13
C ILE A 277 -11.38 -29.81 -2.77
N GLN A 278 -12.54 -30.00 -2.15
CA GLN A 278 -13.02 -31.32 -1.74
C GLN A 278 -13.26 -32.23 -2.96
N ASP A 279 -13.91 -31.74 -4.01
CA ASP A 279 -14.17 -32.49 -5.23
C ASP A 279 -12.87 -32.86 -5.97
N ALA A 280 -11.90 -31.95 -5.99
CA ALA A 280 -10.66 -32.15 -6.71
C ALA A 280 -9.70 -33.13 -6.02
N LEU A 281 -9.63 -33.08 -4.68
CA LEU A 281 -8.65 -33.82 -3.87
C LEU A 281 -9.23 -35.02 -3.12
N GLY A 282 -10.55 -35.08 -2.93
CA GLY A 282 -11.23 -36.12 -2.13
C GLY A 282 -11.08 -35.95 -0.62
N GLU A 283 -10.50 -34.84 -0.15
CA GLU A 283 -10.23 -34.55 1.27
C GLU A 283 -11.05 -33.35 1.73
N ALA A 284 -11.54 -33.37 2.97
CA ALA A 284 -12.30 -32.26 3.54
C ALA A 284 -11.35 -31.10 3.94
N PRO A 285 -11.47 -29.90 3.34
CA PRO A 285 -10.59 -28.78 3.67
C PRO A 285 -11.02 -28.07 4.95
N LEU A 286 -10.05 -27.71 5.79
CA LEU A 286 -10.22 -26.93 7.01
C LEU A 286 -10.04 -25.43 6.71
N ALA A 287 -11.08 -24.62 6.96
CA ALA A 287 -11.00 -23.17 6.76
C ALA A 287 -10.08 -22.53 7.82
N LEU A 288 -8.95 -21.94 7.40
CA LEU A 288 -8.07 -21.16 8.28
C LEU A 288 -8.52 -19.69 8.39
N GLY A 289 -9.09 -19.15 7.33
CA GLY A 289 -9.62 -17.79 7.26
C GLY A 289 -10.46 -17.56 6.01
N SER A 290 -10.84 -16.31 5.75
CA SER A 290 -11.54 -15.95 4.51
C SER A 290 -10.62 -16.17 3.31
N GLY A 291 -11.03 -17.07 2.42
CA GLY A 291 -10.30 -17.45 1.21
C GLY A 291 -9.07 -18.32 1.44
N VAL A 292 -8.86 -18.84 2.65
CA VAL A 292 -7.68 -19.65 3.00
C VAL A 292 -8.12 -20.95 3.67
N PHE A 293 -7.73 -22.07 3.06
CA PHE A 293 -8.00 -23.42 3.55
C PHE A 293 -6.72 -24.23 3.70
N ALA A 294 -6.70 -25.16 4.64
CA ALA A 294 -5.69 -26.21 4.76
C ALA A 294 -6.30 -27.58 4.46
N VAL A 295 -5.54 -28.45 3.79
CA VAL A 295 -5.89 -29.83 3.49
C VAL A 295 -4.80 -30.73 4.06
N PHE A 296 -5.16 -31.84 4.71
CA PHE A 296 -4.23 -32.66 5.49
C PHE A 296 -4.19 -34.10 4.98
N ARG A 297 -2.98 -34.60 4.69
CA ARG A 297 -2.67 -36.03 4.59
C ARG A 297 -2.40 -36.63 5.97
N ASP A 298 -1.68 -35.86 6.79
CA ASP A 298 -1.36 -36.20 8.17
C ASP A 298 -2.57 -35.89 9.06
N LYS A 299 -3.31 -36.95 9.45
CA LYS A 299 -4.52 -36.83 10.26
C LYS A 299 -4.23 -36.48 11.72
N ASP A 300 -3.03 -36.76 12.21
CA ASP A 300 -2.61 -36.35 13.56
C ASP A 300 -2.38 -34.83 13.58
N LEU A 301 -1.71 -34.29 12.56
CA LEU A 301 -1.56 -32.84 12.38
C LEU A 301 -2.92 -32.13 12.24
N GLU A 302 -3.87 -32.73 11.52
CA GLU A 302 -5.23 -32.20 11.40
C GLU A 302 -5.91 -32.07 12.78
N GLN A 303 -5.82 -33.11 13.62
CA GLN A 303 -6.36 -33.11 14.98
C GLN A 303 -5.69 -32.07 15.87
N GLU A 304 -4.37 -31.94 15.81
CA GLU A 304 -3.63 -30.93 16.57
C GLU A 304 -4.09 -29.50 16.22
N VAL A 305 -4.23 -29.19 14.92
CA VAL A 305 -4.68 -27.87 14.46
C VAL A 305 -6.11 -27.58 14.92
N LEU A 306 -7.01 -28.57 14.85
CA LEU A 306 -8.39 -28.46 15.34
C LEU A 306 -8.45 -28.21 16.85
N PHE A 307 -7.59 -28.89 17.62
CA PHE A 307 -7.48 -28.70 19.06
C PHE A 307 -6.94 -27.30 19.41
N ARG A 308 -5.86 -26.85 18.76
CA ARG A 308 -5.27 -25.51 18.96
C ARG A 308 -6.28 -24.39 18.69
N ARG A 309 -7.15 -24.55 17.69
CA ARG A 309 -8.22 -23.58 17.40
C ARG A 309 -9.23 -23.38 18.53
N ARG A 310 -9.42 -24.37 19.40
CA ARG A 310 -10.35 -24.30 20.54
C ARG A 310 -9.66 -23.82 21.82
N SER A 311 -8.33 -23.84 21.87
CA SER A 311 -7.54 -23.39 23.00
C SER A 311 -7.30 -21.87 22.94
N ARG A 312 -7.44 -21.17 24.07
CA ARG A 312 -7.31 -19.70 24.18
C ARG A 312 -5.86 -19.19 24.07
N VAL A 313 -4.89 -20.05 23.75
CA VAL A 313 -3.48 -19.70 23.62
C VAL A 313 -3.23 -19.20 22.20
N ILE A 314 -3.30 -17.90 21.99
CA ILE A 314 -2.95 -17.25 20.72
C ILE A 314 -1.43 -17.17 20.61
N SER A 315 -0.82 -18.10 19.88
CA SER A 315 0.56 -17.94 19.40
C SER A 315 0.59 -16.84 18.34
N ARG A 316 1.00 -15.63 18.73
CA ARG A 316 1.25 -14.54 17.77
C ARG A 316 2.53 -14.85 16.98
N PRO A 317 2.51 -14.81 15.64
CA PRO A 317 3.75 -14.87 14.86
C PRO A 317 4.56 -13.60 15.10
N ILE A 318 5.67 -13.71 15.84
CA ILE A 318 6.62 -12.62 16.09
C ILE A 318 7.62 -12.59 14.92
N GLY A 319 7.72 -11.44 14.25
CA GLY A 319 8.99 -10.96 13.67
C GLY A 319 9.57 -11.65 12.43
N MET A 320 8.83 -12.43 11.65
CA MET A 320 9.36 -13.07 10.43
C MET A 320 9.34 -12.08 9.24
N ARG A 321 10.45 -11.37 9.02
CA ARG A 321 10.68 -10.51 7.84
C ARG A 321 11.73 -11.17 6.92
N PRO A 322 11.56 -11.17 5.59
CA PRO A 322 12.60 -11.63 4.68
C PRO A 322 13.88 -10.79 4.82
N PRO A 323 15.07 -11.38 4.60
CA PRO A 323 16.31 -10.64 4.60
C PRO A 323 16.36 -9.74 3.36
N GLU A 324 16.88 -8.53 3.54
CA GLU A 324 16.99 -7.54 2.47
C GLU A 324 17.93 -8.07 1.37
N ARG A 325 17.41 -8.36 0.17
CA ARG A 325 18.21 -8.87 -0.94
C ARG A 325 19.16 -7.78 -1.45
N GLU A 326 20.47 -8.00 -1.33
CA GLU A 326 21.49 -7.27 -2.09
C GLU A 326 21.33 -7.55 -3.59
N ARG A 327 21.24 -6.50 -4.40
CA ARG A 327 21.09 -6.60 -5.86
C ARG A 327 22.44 -6.35 -6.55
N PRO A 328 22.76 -7.07 -7.64
CA PRO A 328 23.74 -6.60 -8.61
C PRO A 328 23.19 -5.33 -9.25
N ARG A 329 23.79 -4.18 -8.92
CA ARG A 329 23.40 -2.88 -9.46
C ARG A 329 23.91 -2.74 -10.90
N THR A 330 23.10 -3.06 -11.90
CA THR A 330 23.24 -2.42 -13.21
C THR A 330 22.70 -1.01 -13.11
N ARG A 331 23.59 -0.07 -12.74
CA ARG A 331 23.35 1.37 -12.72
C ARG A 331 23.18 1.87 -14.15
N THR A 332 21.93 1.98 -14.60
CA THR A 332 21.54 3.20 -15.33
C THR A 332 21.16 4.21 -14.25
N PRO A 333 21.58 5.49 -14.30
CA PRO A 333 21.24 6.44 -13.24
C PRO A 333 19.73 6.70 -13.27
N GLN A 334 18.97 5.96 -12.45
CA GLN A 334 17.62 6.38 -12.06
C GLN A 334 17.79 7.40 -10.95
N ILE A 335 17.46 8.66 -11.26
CA ILE A 335 17.19 9.69 -10.26
C ILE A 335 16.23 9.08 -9.23
N ASP A 336 16.58 9.16 -7.95
CA ASP A 336 15.82 8.51 -6.89
C ASP A 336 14.37 9.02 -6.91
N LEU A 337 13.40 8.17 -6.62
CA LEU A 337 11.98 8.56 -6.69
C LEU A 337 11.69 9.85 -5.90
N PRO A 338 12.21 10.04 -4.66
CA PRO A 338 12.10 11.30 -3.92
C PRO A 338 12.75 12.51 -4.61
N GLU A 339 13.86 12.33 -5.33
CA GLU A 339 14.48 13.40 -6.11
C GLU A 339 13.64 13.76 -7.33
N ARG A 340 13.08 12.75 -8.01
CA ARG A 340 12.25 12.95 -9.21
C ARG A 340 10.95 13.70 -8.91
N ILE A 341 10.38 13.51 -7.74
CA ILE A 341 9.14 14.18 -7.30
C ILE A 341 9.36 15.16 -6.15
N ARG A 342 10.60 15.65 -5.99
CA ARG A 342 10.96 16.62 -4.96
C ARG A 342 10.04 17.85 -4.98
N PRO A 343 9.73 18.48 -6.14
CA PRO A 343 8.88 19.66 -6.18
C PRO A 343 7.44 19.38 -5.69
N GLU A 344 6.88 18.22 -6.04
CA GLU A 344 5.55 17.81 -5.57
C GLU A 344 5.55 17.54 -4.07
N LEU A 345 6.61 16.91 -3.55
CA LEU A 345 6.76 16.64 -2.12
C LEU A 345 6.93 17.94 -1.32
N GLU A 346 7.67 18.92 -1.82
CA GLU A 346 7.83 20.24 -1.17
C GLU A 346 6.50 20.99 -1.11
N ILE A 347 5.70 20.96 -2.18
CA ILE A 347 4.35 21.56 -2.19
C ILE A 347 3.45 20.87 -1.16
N LEU A 348 3.51 19.52 -1.10
CA LEU A 348 2.75 18.75 -0.13
C LEU A 348 3.20 19.06 1.30
N TRP A 349 4.51 19.11 1.54
CA TRP A 349 5.11 19.40 2.83
C TRP A 349 4.70 20.78 3.33
N ALA A 350 4.86 21.83 2.52
CA ALA A 350 4.41 23.18 2.86
C ALA A 350 2.90 23.25 3.14
N ALA A 351 2.09 22.40 2.50
CA ALA A 351 0.67 22.31 2.79
C ALA A 351 0.39 21.56 4.11
N MET A 352 1.18 20.54 4.46
CA MET A 352 1.12 19.83 5.75
C MET A 352 1.54 20.74 6.90
N LEU A 353 2.62 21.52 6.74
CA LEU A 353 3.05 22.51 7.73
C LEU A 353 1.97 23.56 7.99
N ARG A 354 1.36 24.11 6.94
CA ARG A 354 0.25 25.08 7.09
C ARG A 354 -0.96 24.54 7.87
N GLN A 355 -1.22 23.24 7.79
CA GLN A 355 -2.29 22.60 8.56
C GLN A 355 -1.80 21.97 9.88
N GLY A 356 -0.49 21.92 10.12
CA GLY A 356 0.11 21.23 11.27
C GLY A 356 -0.20 19.74 11.33
N ARG A 357 -0.59 19.10 10.21
CA ARG A 357 -0.96 17.68 10.16
C ARG A 357 -0.89 17.12 8.75
N PRO A 358 -0.86 15.78 8.59
CA PRO A 358 -1.09 15.15 7.30
C PRO A 358 -2.43 15.57 6.68
N LEU A 359 -2.39 15.80 5.37
CA LEU A 359 -3.58 16.18 4.61
C LEU A 359 -4.39 14.95 4.22
N ASP A 360 -5.71 15.09 4.28
CA ASP A 360 -6.62 14.17 3.61
C ASP A 360 -6.53 14.36 2.10
N THR A 361 -6.78 13.31 1.32
CA THR A 361 -6.82 13.35 -0.15
C THR A 361 -7.67 14.47 -0.74
N GLU A 362 -8.77 14.85 -0.09
CA GLU A 362 -9.63 15.96 -0.54
C GLU A 362 -8.96 17.34 -0.38
N GLU A 363 -8.01 17.46 0.54
CA GLU A 363 -7.30 18.71 0.88
C GLU A 363 -6.08 18.96 -0.02
N PHE A 364 -5.71 18.00 -0.86
CA PHE A 364 -4.61 18.19 -1.80
C PHE A 364 -4.98 19.27 -2.83
N PRO A 365 -4.08 20.22 -3.12
CA PRO A 365 -4.26 21.16 -4.22
C PRO A 365 -4.56 20.42 -5.53
N GLY A 366 -5.53 20.90 -6.32
CA GLY A 366 -5.94 20.23 -7.56
C GLY A 366 -4.78 20.00 -8.53
N THR A 367 -3.95 21.02 -8.71
CA THR A 367 -2.71 20.97 -9.51
C THR A 367 -1.72 19.93 -9.00
N LEU A 368 -1.59 19.76 -7.69
CA LEU A 368 -0.73 18.73 -7.09
C LEU A 368 -1.27 17.33 -7.36
N ARG A 369 -2.59 17.11 -7.24
CA ARG A 369 -3.20 15.80 -7.54
C ARG A 369 -2.96 15.39 -8.98
N GLU A 370 -3.07 16.31 -9.92
CA GLU A 370 -2.79 16.06 -11.34
C GLU A 370 -1.33 15.70 -11.58
N ARG A 371 -0.39 16.44 -10.98
CA ARG A 371 1.05 16.15 -11.07
C ARG A 371 1.42 14.79 -10.48
N LEU A 372 0.89 14.45 -9.30
CA LEU A 372 1.10 13.12 -8.69
C LEU A 372 0.51 12.00 -9.55
N LYS A 373 -0.68 12.21 -10.14
CA LYS A 373 -1.30 11.25 -11.07
C LYS A 373 -0.45 11.06 -12.33
N ALA A 374 0.06 12.15 -12.92
CA ALA A 374 0.96 12.10 -14.07
C ALA A 374 2.27 11.37 -13.75
N ALA A 375 2.83 11.60 -12.55
CA ALA A 375 4.00 10.90 -12.03
C ALA A 375 3.73 9.44 -11.63
N ARG A 376 2.47 8.97 -11.72
CA ARG A 376 1.98 7.64 -11.32
C ARG A 376 2.23 7.32 -9.84
N ILE A 377 2.04 8.30 -8.97
CA ILE A 377 2.21 8.18 -7.51
C ILE A 377 0.87 8.40 -6.81
N SER A 378 0.53 7.52 -5.86
CA SER A 378 -0.68 7.69 -5.05
C SER A 378 -0.48 8.75 -3.98
N SER A 379 -1.55 9.47 -3.60
CA SER A 379 -1.52 10.46 -2.53
C SER A 379 -0.95 9.90 -1.22
N GLY A 380 -1.37 8.68 -0.83
CA GLY A 380 -0.85 8.03 0.38
C GLY A 380 0.65 7.72 0.31
N ARG A 381 1.18 7.39 -0.88
CA ARG A 381 2.63 7.20 -1.05
C ARG A 381 3.38 8.53 -0.95
N ALA A 382 2.85 9.61 -1.52
CA ALA A 382 3.43 10.94 -1.39
C ALA A 382 3.45 11.41 0.07
N THR A 383 2.34 11.23 0.81
CA THR A 383 2.27 11.53 2.25
C THR A 383 3.28 10.70 3.05
N ASN A 384 3.40 9.40 2.79
CA ASN A 384 4.37 8.56 3.49
C ASN A 384 5.83 8.95 3.19
N LEU A 385 6.11 9.49 2.00
CA LEU A 385 7.43 10.04 1.68
C LEU A 385 7.68 11.33 2.47
N CYS A 386 6.70 12.23 2.57
CA CYS A 386 6.79 13.41 3.44
C CYS A 386 6.99 13.08 4.92
N LEU A 387 6.40 11.98 5.40
CA LEU A 387 6.52 11.50 6.79
C LEU A 387 7.73 10.58 7.04
N SER A 388 8.59 10.42 6.05
CA SER A 388 9.89 9.74 6.21
C SER A 388 10.99 10.75 6.55
N ASP A 389 12.23 10.28 6.71
CA ASP A 389 13.41 11.11 7.02
C ASP A 389 13.80 12.10 5.90
N LEU A 390 12.94 12.29 4.88
CA LEU A 390 13.15 13.25 3.78
C LEU A 390 12.89 14.70 4.18
N PHE A 391 12.07 14.94 5.20
CA PHE A 391 11.74 16.26 5.73
C PHE A 391 11.86 16.25 7.25
N ASP A 392 12.11 17.42 7.81
CA ASP A 392 12.26 17.59 9.25
C ASP A 392 10.92 17.41 9.98
N GLN A 393 10.75 16.28 10.65
CA GLN A 393 9.50 15.98 11.35
C GLN A 393 9.29 16.87 12.58
N GLU A 394 10.35 17.50 13.12
CA GLU A 394 10.23 18.47 14.21
C GLU A 394 9.51 19.73 13.72
N GLU A 395 9.75 20.18 12.49
CA GLU A 395 9.07 21.34 11.88
C GLU A 395 7.54 21.11 11.81
N LEU A 396 7.12 19.89 11.45
CA LEU A 396 5.72 19.51 11.45
C LEU A 396 5.13 19.44 12.86
N ALA A 397 5.88 18.94 13.84
CA ALA A 397 5.43 18.90 15.23
C ALA A 397 5.26 20.31 15.83
N VAL A 398 6.17 21.24 15.53
CA VAL A 398 6.05 22.66 15.93
C VAL A 398 4.83 23.29 15.26
N SER A 399 4.64 23.05 13.96
CA SER A 399 3.46 23.52 13.23
C SER A 399 2.15 22.93 13.78
N ALA A 400 2.16 21.65 14.18
CA ALA A 400 1.03 20.98 14.82
C ALA A 400 0.66 21.62 16.16
N ALA A 401 1.66 21.91 16.99
CA ALA A 401 1.46 22.58 18.28
C ALA A 401 0.86 23.98 18.08
N GLY A 402 1.43 24.81 17.20
CA GLY A 402 0.92 26.15 16.90
C GLY A 402 -0.53 26.11 16.34
N ARG A 403 -0.80 25.21 15.39
CA ARG A 403 -2.15 25.05 14.83
C ARG A 403 -3.18 24.66 15.89
N ARG A 404 -2.80 23.74 16.79
CA ARG A 404 -3.64 23.31 17.90
C ARG A 404 -3.94 24.47 18.85
N GLU A 405 -2.94 25.27 19.18
CA GLU A 405 -3.08 26.47 20.01
C GLU A 405 -4.02 27.51 19.38
N ASP A 406 -3.89 27.78 18.07
CA ASP A 406 -4.80 28.67 17.34
C ASP A 406 -6.26 28.21 17.43
N LEU A 407 -6.50 26.92 17.25
CA LEU A 407 -7.83 26.33 17.34
C LEU A 407 -8.38 26.44 18.77
N LEU A 408 -7.54 26.22 19.78
CA LEU A 408 -7.93 26.32 21.18
C LEU A 408 -8.37 27.74 21.54
N VAL A 409 -7.57 28.75 21.15
CA VAL A 409 -7.91 30.17 21.32
C VAL A 409 -9.19 30.52 20.56
N ARG A 410 -9.32 30.07 19.31
CA ARG A 410 -10.53 30.27 18.51
C ARG A 410 -11.78 29.69 19.17
N PHE A 411 -11.73 28.44 19.63
CA PHE A 411 -12.87 27.81 20.31
C PHE A 411 -13.22 28.52 21.62
N ALA A 412 -12.22 29.00 22.37
CA ALA A 412 -12.45 29.81 23.57
C ALA A 412 -13.17 31.12 23.21
N MET A 413 -12.75 31.81 22.13
CA MET A 413 -13.39 33.03 21.65
C MET A 413 -14.83 32.81 21.19
N LEU A 414 -15.15 31.67 20.58
CA LEU A 414 -16.51 31.31 20.16
C LEU A 414 -17.49 31.09 21.32
N MET A 415 -17.00 30.95 22.55
CA MET A 415 -17.84 30.82 23.74
C MET A 415 -18.31 32.16 24.32
N PHE A 416 -17.72 33.29 23.90
CA PHE A 416 -18.14 34.60 24.36
C PHE A 416 -19.47 35.05 23.73
N PRO A 417 -20.30 35.82 24.44
CA PRO A 417 -21.54 36.37 23.89
C PRO A 417 -21.29 37.19 22.62
N GLY A 418 -22.16 37.04 21.62
CA GLY A 418 -22.05 37.74 20.32
C GLY A 418 -21.20 37.01 19.27
N ALA A 419 -20.51 35.94 19.63
CA ALA A 419 -19.80 35.11 18.66
C ALA A 419 -20.77 34.37 17.72
N PRO A 420 -20.41 34.19 16.43
CA PRO A 420 -21.24 33.47 15.48
C PRO A 420 -21.42 32.00 15.89
N ARG A 421 -22.66 31.53 15.89
CA ARG A 421 -23.00 30.13 16.16
C ARG A 421 -23.12 29.37 14.85
N TYR A 422 -22.26 28.37 14.66
CA TYR A 422 -22.30 27.49 13.49
C TYR A 422 -22.95 26.17 13.84
N ALA A 423 -23.89 25.69 13.01
CA ALA A 423 -24.48 24.37 13.16
C ALA A 423 -23.47 23.24 12.86
N THR A 424 -22.55 23.50 11.93
CA THR A 424 -21.52 22.55 11.50
C THR A 424 -20.20 23.27 11.28
N LEU A 425 -19.08 22.62 11.64
CA LEU A 425 -17.75 23.10 11.29
C LEU A 425 -17.42 22.80 9.82
N ALA A 426 -16.57 23.63 9.19
CA ALA A 426 -16.01 23.31 7.88
C ALA A 426 -15.22 21.98 7.93
N ARG A 427 -15.19 21.20 6.84
CA ARG A 427 -14.54 19.87 6.80
C ARG A 427 -13.09 19.89 7.27
N SER A 428 -12.32 20.91 6.87
CA SER A 428 -10.93 21.10 7.33
C SER A 428 -10.86 21.23 8.85
N LEU A 429 -11.73 22.03 9.46
CA LEU A 429 -11.80 22.19 10.91
C LEU A 429 -12.29 20.92 11.62
N GLN A 430 -13.18 20.13 11.01
CA GLN A 430 -13.58 18.84 11.58
C GLN A 430 -12.39 17.87 11.64
N ARG A 431 -11.56 17.84 10.59
CA ARG A 431 -10.33 17.03 10.54
C ARG A 431 -9.29 17.53 11.55
N ASP A 432 -9.15 18.84 11.67
CA ASP A 432 -8.28 19.46 12.69
C ASP A 432 -8.72 19.05 14.10
N VAL A 433 -10.02 19.16 14.41
CA VAL A 433 -10.59 18.74 15.70
C VAL A 433 -10.31 17.27 15.99
N LYS A 434 -10.56 16.40 15.01
CA LYS A 434 -10.30 14.96 15.14
C LYS A 434 -8.82 14.67 15.40
N THR A 435 -7.92 15.40 14.74
CA THR A 435 -6.48 15.18 14.81
C THR A 435 -5.89 15.66 16.13
N PHE A 436 -6.24 16.89 16.56
CA PHE A 436 -5.57 17.54 17.69
C PHE A 436 -6.26 17.35 19.04
N PHE A 437 -7.57 17.06 19.04
CA PHE A 437 -8.38 16.94 20.25
C PHE A 437 -9.18 15.62 20.32
N GLY A 438 -9.19 14.82 19.25
CA GLY A 438 -9.96 13.59 19.12
C GLY A 438 -11.46 13.80 18.89
N SER A 439 -12.09 14.72 19.63
CA SER A 439 -13.51 15.06 19.49
C SER A 439 -13.80 16.56 19.70
N HIS A 440 -14.92 17.03 19.16
CA HIS A 440 -15.37 18.42 19.36
C HIS A 440 -15.67 18.73 20.83
N ALA A 441 -16.21 17.77 21.58
CA ALA A 441 -16.48 17.92 23.00
C ALA A 441 -15.18 18.14 23.80
N ALA A 442 -14.13 17.34 23.50
CA ALA A 442 -12.81 17.50 24.12
C ALA A 442 -12.19 18.86 23.79
N ALA A 443 -12.28 19.31 22.53
CA ALA A 443 -11.80 20.64 22.13
C ALA A 443 -12.48 21.77 22.93
N LEU A 444 -13.81 21.69 23.12
CA LEU A 444 -14.55 22.68 23.92
C LEU A 444 -14.21 22.62 25.41
N GLU A 445 -13.99 21.43 25.97
CA GLU A 445 -13.57 21.29 27.37
C GLU A 445 -12.20 21.92 27.60
N GLU A 446 -11.25 21.65 26.71
CA GLU A 446 -9.92 22.26 26.75
C GLU A 446 -9.96 23.78 26.58
N ALA A 447 -10.72 24.28 25.60
CA ALA A 447 -10.88 25.71 25.39
C ALA A 447 -11.51 26.41 26.61
N ARG A 448 -12.45 25.75 27.29
CA ARG A 448 -13.01 26.23 28.56
C ARG A 448 -11.94 26.28 29.66
N ARG A 449 -11.09 25.27 29.78
CA ARG A 449 -9.95 25.28 30.73
C ARG A 449 -9.00 26.44 30.46
N LEU A 450 -8.67 26.69 29.18
CA LEU A 450 -7.84 27.83 28.78
C LEU A 450 -8.48 29.17 29.18
N MET A 451 -9.80 29.32 28.99
CA MET A 451 -10.51 30.52 29.40
C MET A 451 -10.41 30.78 30.90
N PHE A 452 -10.56 29.74 31.73
CA PHE A 452 -10.39 29.88 33.17
C PHE A 452 -8.93 30.16 33.58
N SER A 453 -7.94 29.56 32.91
CA SER A 453 -6.53 29.84 33.19
C SER A 453 -6.14 31.28 32.83
N ALA A 454 -6.75 31.86 31.79
CA ALA A 454 -6.56 33.26 31.42
C ALA A 454 -7.04 34.25 32.49
N GLY A 455 -7.83 33.82 33.49
CA GLY A 455 -8.19 34.62 34.66
C GLY A 455 -7.23 34.50 35.85
N LYS A 456 -6.30 33.53 35.84
CA LYS A 456 -5.40 33.23 36.97
C LYS A 456 -4.08 34.00 36.85
N PRO A 457 -3.62 34.69 37.90
CA PRO A 457 -2.34 35.42 37.87
C PRO A 457 -1.13 34.52 37.59
N ASP A 458 -1.08 33.33 38.17
CA ASP A 458 0.08 32.42 38.01
C ASP A 458 0.21 31.91 36.57
N SER A 459 -0.88 31.42 35.98
CA SER A 459 -0.90 30.99 34.57
C SER A 459 -0.60 32.14 33.61
N MET A 460 -1.02 33.36 33.95
CA MET A 460 -0.68 34.54 33.16
C MET A 460 0.82 34.86 33.25
N ARG A 461 1.41 34.75 34.43
CA ARG A 461 2.84 34.96 34.65
C ARG A 461 3.68 33.94 33.90
N GLU A 462 3.35 32.65 34.01
CA GLU A 462 4.00 31.57 33.24
C GLU A 462 3.95 31.84 31.73
N GLY A 463 2.79 32.28 31.22
CA GLY A 463 2.64 32.64 29.81
C GLY A 463 3.48 33.85 29.39
N VAL A 464 3.61 34.85 30.27
CA VAL A 464 4.47 36.02 30.00
C VAL A 464 5.95 35.63 30.05
N ASP A 465 6.38 34.83 31.02
CA ASP A 465 7.77 34.37 31.14
C ASP A 465 8.18 33.51 29.92
N ALA A 466 7.27 32.67 29.44
CA ALA A 466 7.47 31.91 28.20
C ALA A 466 7.58 32.82 26.97
N ALA A 467 6.73 33.87 26.87
CA ALA A 467 6.80 34.83 25.78
C ALA A 467 8.12 35.63 25.78
N ILE A 468 8.60 36.03 26.96
CA ILE A 468 9.89 36.73 27.11
C ILE A 468 11.04 35.79 26.74
N SER A 469 11.00 34.54 27.19
CA SER A 469 12.02 33.53 26.87
C SER A 469 12.07 33.23 25.36
N ALA A 470 10.92 33.28 24.68
CA ALA A 470 10.82 33.19 23.23
C ALA A 470 11.18 34.49 22.48
N GLY A 471 11.52 35.56 23.22
CA GLY A 471 11.91 36.85 22.64
C GLY A 471 10.77 37.58 21.93
N LEU A 472 9.52 37.44 22.39
CA LEU A 472 8.32 38.04 21.76
C LEU A 472 7.88 39.37 22.38
N GLY A 473 8.58 39.84 23.41
CA GLY A 473 8.29 41.08 24.12
C GLY A 473 9.13 41.19 25.38
N ALA A 474 8.88 42.23 26.18
CA ALA A 474 9.62 42.46 27.42
C ALA A 474 8.74 43.11 28.50
N MET A 475 9.17 42.98 29.74
CA MET A 475 8.60 43.74 30.85
C MET A 475 9.02 45.22 30.70
N ARG A 476 8.03 46.10 30.61
CA ARG A 476 8.23 47.56 30.62
C ARG A 476 8.59 48.03 32.04
N ASP A 477 7.92 47.46 33.03
CA ASP A 477 8.11 47.65 34.47
C ASP A 477 7.80 46.32 35.18
N GLU A 478 7.89 46.26 36.51
CA GLU A 478 7.70 45.02 37.29
C GLU A 478 6.33 44.34 37.09
N GLU A 479 5.33 45.05 36.58
CA GLU A 479 3.95 44.56 36.47
C GLU A 479 3.41 44.51 35.04
N THR A 480 4.06 45.18 34.09
CA THR A 480 3.51 45.43 32.76
C THR A 480 4.36 44.77 31.69
N PHE A 481 3.78 43.77 31.03
CA PHE A 481 4.34 43.16 29.84
C PHE A 481 3.95 43.97 28.60
N ARG A 482 4.92 44.32 27.76
CA ARG A 482 4.70 45.04 26.49
C ARG A 482 5.25 44.24 25.32
N PHE A 483 4.48 44.20 24.23
CA PHE A 483 4.86 43.56 22.99
C PHE A 483 4.24 44.30 21.78
N ALA A 484 4.83 44.10 20.60
CA ALA A 484 4.30 44.59 19.33
C ALA A 484 3.16 43.69 18.82
N VAL A 485 2.04 44.26 18.39
CA VAL A 485 0.84 43.51 17.97
C VAL A 485 1.09 42.42 16.90
N PRO A 486 2.00 42.58 15.91
CA PRO A 486 2.28 41.53 14.95
C PRO A 486 2.75 40.19 15.55
N VAL A 487 3.24 40.18 16.80
CA VAL A 487 3.66 38.95 17.48
C VAL A 487 2.51 38.25 18.19
N LEU A 488 1.31 38.83 18.22
CA LEU A 488 0.18 38.33 19.02
C LEU A 488 -0.07 36.84 18.77
N ASP A 489 -0.07 36.39 17.52
CA ASP A 489 -0.34 34.98 17.20
C ASP A 489 0.78 34.01 17.61
N ARG A 490 1.98 34.52 17.93
CA ARG A 490 3.12 33.73 18.44
C ARG A 490 3.15 33.63 19.97
N LEU A 491 2.36 34.46 20.66
CA LEU A 491 2.33 34.46 22.13
C LEU A 491 1.66 33.19 22.68
N PRO A 492 1.96 32.79 23.93
CA PRO A 492 1.27 31.66 24.54
C PRO A 492 -0.26 31.84 24.56
N PRO A 493 -1.05 30.76 24.41
CA PRO A 493 -2.50 30.82 24.26
C PRO A 493 -3.24 31.62 25.34
N VAL A 494 -2.74 31.55 26.58
CA VAL A 494 -3.32 32.24 27.73
C VAL A 494 -3.19 33.77 27.60
N VAL A 495 -2.05 34.25 27.09
CA VAL A 495 -1.76 35.66 26.84
C VAL A 495 -2.59 36.15 25.65
N ARG A 496 -2.61 35.38 24.56
CA ARG A 496 -3.44 35.64 23.37
C ARG A 496 -4.89 35.83 23.73
N LEU A 497 -5.46 34.90 24.49
CA LEU A 497 -6.85 34.95 24.90
C LEU A 497 -7.17 36.21 25.71
N ARG A 498 -6.30 36.58 26.67
CA ARG A 498 -6.48 37.81 27.45
C ARG A 498 -6.53 39.06 26.56
N VAL A 499 -5.61 39.18 25.61
CA VAL A 499 -5.55 40.29 24.66
C VAL A 499 -6.80 40.33 23.78
N LEU A 500 -7.23 39.17 23.25
CA LEU A 500 -8.43 39.07 22.41
C LEU A 500 -9.72 39.40 23.19
N CYS A 501 -9.82 39.04 24.47
CA CYS A 501 -10.91 39.51 25.33
C CYS A 501 -10.92 41.04 25.45
N GLY A 502 -9.74 41.68 25.53
CA GLY A 502 -9.63 43.14 25.47
C GLY A 502 -10.06 43.71 24.13
N GLY A 503 -9.68 43.03 23.05
CA GLY A 503 -10.10 43.34 21.69
C GLY A 503 -11.61 43.33 21.52
N LEU A 504 -12.33 42.38 22.13
CA LEU A 504 -13.81 42.35 22.08
C LEU A 504 -14.45 43.63 22.64
N LEU A 505 -13.90 44.19 23.73
CA LEU A 505 -14.40 45.44 24.31
C LEU A 505 -13.95 46.69 23.55
N ARG A 506 -12.81 46.61 22.85
CA ARG A 506 -12.31 47.67 21.96
C ARG A 506 -13.01 47.69 20.59
N GLY A 507 -13.52 46.55 20.13
CA GLY A 507 -14.01 46.35 18.77
C GLY A 507 -12.98 45.77 17.79
N GLY A 508 -11.87 45.22 18.30
CA GLY A 508 -10.79 44.61 17.51
C GLY A 508 -9.42 44.82 18.13
N VAL A 509 -8.44 44.06 17.65
CA VAL A 509 -7.01 44.28 17.94
C VAL A 509 -6.34 45.08 16.82
N GLU A 510 -6.99 45.15 15.66
CA GLU A 510 -6.56 45.86 14.47
C GLU A 510 -6.30 47.35 14.75
N GLY A 511 -5.31 47.91 14.07
CA GLY A 511 -4.91 49.31 14.22
C GLY A 511 -4.15 49.65 15.51
N ALA A 512 -3.90 48.68 16.39
CA ALA A 512 -2.94 48.86 17.48
C ALA A 512 -1.54 48.36 17.04
N ASP A 513 -0.49 49.07 17.45
CA ASP A 513 0.90 48.73 17.16
C ASP A 513 1.56 48.02 18.35
N PHE A 514 1.20 48.42 19.57
CA PHE A 514 1.69 47.82 20.81
C PHE A 514 0.55 47.54 21.79
N VAL A 515 0.78 46.57 22.68
CA VAL A 515 -0.14 46.27 23.79
C VAL A 515 0.64 46.25 25.09
N ASP A 516 0.15 46.99 26.08
CA ASP A 516 0.54 46.83 27.48
C ASP A 516 -0.44 45.90 28.17
N MET A 517 0.05 44.87 28.85
CA MET A 517 -0.74 43.96 29.66
C MET A 517 -0.24 43.96 31.10
N LYS A 518 -1.14 44.24 32.05
CA LYS A 518 -0.86 44.01 33.46
C LYS A 518 -0.88 42.51 33.74
N VAL A 519 0.20 41.96 34.30
CA VAL A 519 0.32 40.51 34.54
C VAL A 519 -0.62 40.07 35.67
N ALA A 520 -0.62 40.81 36.78
CA ALA A 520 -1.40 40.49 37.97
C ALA A 520 -2.86 40.99 37.95
N ALA A 521 -3.23 41.83 36.98
CA ALA A 521 -4.56 42.44 36.90
C ALA A 521 -5.17 42.27 35.50
N PRO A 522 -6.50 42.19 35.36
CA PRO A 522 -7.15 41.99 34.07
C PRO A 522 -7.28 43.32 33.28
N ARG A 523 -6.15 44.03 33.12
CA ARG A 523 -6.07 45.35 32.48
C ARG A 523 -5.10 45.34 31.31
N LEU A 524 -5.52 45.96 30.22
CA LEU A 524 -4.77 46.05 28.96
C LEU A 524 -4.78 47.50 28.46
N THR A 525 -3.76 47.90 27.71
CA THR A 525 -3.79 49.15 26.95
C THR A 525 -3.32 48.88 25.53
N PHE A 526 -4.20 49.10 24.56
CA PHE A 526 -3.83 49.10 23.14
C PHE A 526 -3.26 50.47 22.79
N ILE A 527 -2.12 50.48 22.10
CA ILE A 527 -1.39 51.70 21.73
C ILE A 527 -1.31 51.74 20.22
N GLN A 528 -1.86 52.80 19.64
CA GLN A 528 -1.73 53.13 18.23
C GLN A 528 -0.74 54.28 18.09
N CYS A 529 0.20 54.14 17.17
CA CYS A 529 1.20 55.12 16.81
C CYS A 529 0.87 55.75 15.47
N LEU A 530 1.37 56.97 15.24
CA LEU A 530 1.27 57.64 13.94
C LEU A 530 2.08 56.89 12.87
N ASP A 531 3.29 56.47 13.24
CA ASP A 531 4.16 55.61 12.45
C ASP A 531 4.98 54.73 13.40
N ALA A 532 4.64 53.44 13.49
CA ALA A 532 5.33 52.47 14.32
C ALA A 532 6.72 52.08 13.77
N SER A 533 7.00 52.33 12.49
CA SER A 533 8.30 52.05 11.88
C SER A 533 9.36 53.07 12.30
N SER A 534 8.96 54.33 12.58
CA SER A 534 9.82 55.38 13.14
C SER A 534 10.62 54.91 14.37
N ARG A 535 11.84 55.43 14.53
CA ARG A 535 12.70 55.14 15.71
C ARG A 535 12.10 55.64 17.03
N LEU A 536 11.27 56.68 16.96
CA LEU A 536 10.51 57.24 18.07
C LEU A 536 9.04 57.40 17.63
N PRO A 537 8.24 56.32 17.66
CA PRO A 537 6.83 56.39 17.28
C PRO A 537 6.08 57.34 18.19
N VAL A 538 5.37 58.32 17.61
CA VAL A 538 4.47 59.19 18.38
C VAL A 538 3.15 58.44 18.58
N ILE A 539 2.68 58.37 19.83
CA ILE A 539 1.44 57.71 20.20
C ILE A 539 0.27 58.59 19.78
N LEU A 540 -0.58 58.06 18.92
CA LEU A 540 -1.81 58.70 18.44
C LEU A 540 -2.98 58.44 19.39
N GLU A 541 -3.12 57.19 19.86
CA GLU A 541 -4.24 56.78 20.71
C GLU A 541 -3.81 55.67 21.68
N LYS A 542 -4.36 55.73 22.90
CA LYS A 542 -4.29 54.68 23.92
C LYS A 542 -5.70 54.26 24.30
N THR A 543 -6.06 53.01 24.01
CA THR A 543 -7.32 52.42 24.46
C THR A 543 -7.06 51.56 25.70
N ARG A 544 -7.41 52.06 26.88
CA ARG A 544 -7.31 51.32 28.16
C ARG A 544 -8.56 50.48 28.38
N ILE A 545 -8.35 49.19 28.64
CA ILE A 545 -9.40 48.21 28.90
C ILE A 545 -9.25 47.66 30.32
N ASP A 546 -10.32 47.71 31.10
CA ASP A 546 -10.46 46.96 32.36
C ASP A 546 -11.49 45.86 32.14
N LEU A 547 -11.03 44.61 32.00
CA LEU A 547 -11.90 43.46 31.75
C LEU A 547 -12.74 43.11 32.98
N GLY A 548 -12.23 43.40 34.19
CA GLY A 548 -12.97 43.14 35.43
C GLY A 548 -14.18 44.06 35.61
N ARG A 549 -14.09 45.28 35.08
CA ARG A 549 -15.19 46.26 35.06
C ARG A 549 -15.91 46.35 33.71
N THR A 550 -15.50 45.56 32.73
CA THR A 550 -15.98 45.63 31.34
C THR A 550 -16.02 47.06 30.78
N SER A 551 -14.98 47.85 31.05
CA SER A 551 -14.94 49.27 30.71
C SER A 551 -13.80 49.61 29.77
N THR A 552 -14.06 50.52 28.83
CA THR A 552 -13.11 51.02 27.85
C THR A 552 -12.92 52.54 28.03
N ASN A 553 -11.68 53.01 28.06
CA ASN A 553 -11.33 54.43 28.11
C ASN A 553 -10.32 54.74 26.99
N VAL A 554 -10.64 55.71 26.15
CA VAL A 554 -9.80 56.13 25.03
C VAL A 554 -9.14 57.46 25.37
N ASP A 555 -7.83 57.54 25.16
CA ASP A 555 -7.00 58.70 25.42
C ASP A 555 -6.15 59.01 24.19
N ARG A 556 -6.08 60.28 23.80
CA ARG A 556 -5.35 60.75 22.61
C ARG A 556 -4.29 61.75 23.06
N PRO A 557 -3.15 61.26 23.55
CA PRO A 557 -2.10 62.12 24.06
C PRO A 557 -1.48 62.93 22.93
N ASP A 558 -1.17 64.21 23.19
CA ASP A 558 -0.48 65.05 22.23
C ASP A 558 1.04 64.94 22.41
N GLY A 559 1.76 64.65 21.33
CA GLY A 559 3.23 64.65 21.28
C GLY A 559 3.97 63.60 22.13
N ILE A 560 3.30 62.56 22.66
CA ILE A 560 3.98 61.55 23.48
C ILE A 560 4.65 60.49 22.59
N ALA A 561 5.97 60.37 22.68
CA ALA A 561 6.73 59.32 22.00
C ALA A 561 6.74 57.99 22.79
N LEU A 562 6.83 56.87 22.07
CA LEU A 562 7.12 55.55 22.61
C LEU A 562 8.64 55.33 22.61
N TYR A 563 9.23 55.19 23.79
CA TYR A 563 10.65 54.95 23.96
C TYR A 563 10.99 53.46 24.10
N LEU A 564 12.27 53.15 23.84
CA LEU A 564 12.87 51.83 24.03
C LEU A 564 12.15 50.74 23.23
N LYS A 565 11.70 51.10 22.02
CA LYS A 565 10.90 50.24 21.13
C LYS A 565 11.57 48.90 20.89
N GLY A 566 12.90 48.88 20.74
CA GLY A 566 13.68 47.69 20.43
C GLY A 566 13.52 46.56 21.45
N ARG A 567 13.23 46.89 22.71
CA ARG A 567 12.97 45.90 23.78
C ARG A 567 11.67 45.11 23.56
N TYR A 568 10.71 45.70 22.87
CA TYR A 568 9.36 45.15 22.71
C TYR A 568 9.11 44.55 21.32
N LEU A 569 10.09 44.68 20.42
CA LEU A 569 10.10 43.99 19.13
C LEU A 569 10.55 42.54 19.31
N PRO A 570 10.03 41.61 18.49
CA PRO A 570 10.46 40.22 18.56
C PRO A 570 11.92 40.08 18.15
N VAL A 571 12.60 39.06 18.67
CA VAL A 571 14.05 38.85 18.45
C VAL A 571 14.44 38.77 16.96
N ASP A 572 13.54 38.28 16.12
CA ASP A 572 13.69 38.12 14.66
C ASP A 572 13.22 39.32 13.85
N ALA A 573 12.87 40.46 14.47
CA ALA A 573 12.50 41.66 13.74
C ALA A 573 13.72 42.25 12.97
N PRO A 574 13.60 42.55 11.66
CA PRO A 574 14.73 42.97 10.82
C PRO A 574 15.51 44.17 11.36
N ASP A 575 14.81 45.19 11.85
CA ASP A 575 15.43 46.46 12.28
C ASP A 575 15.68 46.51 13.80
N ARG A 576 15.56 45.37 14.51
CA ARG A 576 15.65 45.34 15.98
C ARG A 576 17.02 45.73 16.50
N GLU A 577 18.10 45.23 15.88
CA GLU A 577 19.46 45.52 16.34
C GLU A 577 19.78 47.02 16.21
N GLU A 578 19.50 47.62 15.05
CA GLU A 578 19.66 49.07 14.83
C GLU A 578 18.82 49.88 15.82
N GLN A 579 17.59 49.45 16.09
CA GLN A 579 16.73 50.10 17.08
C GLN A 579 17.30 49.97 18.49
N MET A 580 17.85 48.81 18.88
CA MET A 580 18.47 48.59 20.18
C MET A 580 19.73 49.45 20.38
N GLU A 581 20.54 49.66 19.33
CA GLU A 581 21.66 50.60 19.37
C GLU A 581 21.20 52.05 19.56
N PHE A 582 20.15 52.45 18.84
CA PHE A 582 19.55 53.77 19.00
C PHE A 582 18.99 53.97 20.43
N ASP A 583 18.27 52.98 20.95
CA ASP A 583 17.71 52.99 22.30
C ASP A 583 18.82 53.07 23.36
N SER A 584 19.96 52.41 23.13
CA SER A 584 21.14 52.48 24.01
C SER A 584 21.75 53.88 24.05
N LYS A 585 21.75 54.61 22.93
CA LYS A 585 22.20 56.01 22.87
C LYS A 585 21.26 56.93 23.67
N LEU A 586 19.95 56.68 23.64
CA LEU A 586 18.99 57.47 24.43
C LEU A 586 19.19 57.27 25.94
N LEU A 587 19.44 56.02 26.38
CA LEU A 587 19.77 55.70 27.77
C LEU A 587 21.08 56.34 28.20
N ALA A 588 22.13 56.25 27.36
CA ALA A 588 23.42 56.86 27.64
C ALA A 588 23.36 58.41 27.74
N ALA A 589 22.43 59.03 27.02
CA ALA A 589 22.17 60.46 27.05
C ALA A 589 21.25 60.90 28.21
N GLY A 590 20.68 59.97 28.99
CA GLY A 590 19.76 60.28 30.09
C GLY A 590 18.41 60.84 29.64
N ILE A 591 18.00 60.58 28.39
CA ILE A 591 16.72 61.03 27.83
C ILE A 591 15.56 60.15 28.32
N VAL A 592 15.82 58.88 28.62
CA VAL A 592 14.84 57.89 29.11
C VAL A 592 15.34 57.12 30.30
#